data_AF-A0A8T3V8B7-F1
#
_entry.id   AF-A0A8T3V8B7-F1
#
_cell.length_a   1.000
_cell.length_b   1.000
_cell.length_c   1.000
_cell.angle_alpha   90.00
_cell.angle_beta   90.00
_cell.angle_gamma   90.00
#
_symmetry.space_group_name_H-M   'P 1'
#
loop_
_entity.id
_entity.type
_entity.pdbx_description
1 polymer ?
#
loop_
_entity_poly.entity_id
_entity_poly.type
_entity_poly.pdbx_seq_one_letter_code
_entity_poly.pdbx_strand_id
1 'polypeptide(L)'
;MSEQKLEIFNVLNFLNNGYELEDILNEGQFGTFESAEACIKYLVDEGYLKGDVGEIGGSDVTGGEALTPEEISKKYTVSQLKDILRENGLKVSGKKQELVERVLPVLNGEVESEETTLVDFDKSADLELTEKALEFLDENDWIDLYMFALVAFRFEDYQTYVESSTEGKIETALSFCDEILSRALVANQFLVFIDALSAKAHVYAYYEDYDSFLDYDLQRYIIGLNPIVMDSQTYATYDVINEANIINLRNVVEKLNMGNLKKRFDKIWNKCHIKNTTVPKKVCYKILQKAIGGANIEELNFDVKEKYFNKKFGI
;
A
#
# COMPACT_ATOMS: atom_id res chain seq x y z
N MET A 1 13.34 12.32 -0.03
CA MET A 1 14.25 11.84 1.04
C MET A 1 13.49 10.96 2.05
N SER A 2 12.38 11.41 2.63
CA SER A 2 11.51 10.59 3.50
C SER A 2 10.84 9.42 2.75
N GLU A 3 10.13 9.69 1.65
CA GLU A 3 9.47 8.62 0.87
C GLU A 3 10.48 7.60 0.31
N GLN A 4 11.66 8.06 -0.10
CA GLN A 4 12.75 7.17 -0.54
C GLN A 4 13.26 6.27 0.59
N LYS A 5 13.30 6.79 1.84
CA LYS A 5 13.65 5.99 3.02
C LYS A 5 12.63 4.87 3.27
N LEU A 6 11.34 5.15 3.08
CA LEU A 6 10.28 4.14 3.15
C LEU A 6 10.47 3.07 2.06
N GLU A 7 10.72 3.45 0.81
CA GLU A 7 10.97 2.50 -0.28
C GLU A 7 12.20 1.61 -0.03
N ILE A 8 13.31 2.20 0.42
CA ILE A 8 14.52 1.48 0.82
C ILE A 8 14.21 0.49 1.94
N PHE A 9 13.52 0.93 2.99
CA PHE A 9 13.15 0.07 4.11
C PHE A 9 12.30 -1.11 3.64
N ASN A 10 11.30 -0.87 2.78
CA ASN A 10 10.41 -1.91 2.28
C ASN A 10 11.18 -3.01 1.57
N VAL A 11 12.04 -2.64 0.61
CA VAL A 11 12.83 -3.62 -0.17
C VAL A 11 13.74 -4.43 0.76
N LEU A 12 14.48 -3.75 1.64
CA LEU A 12 15.39 -4.43 2.56
C LEU A 12 14.63 -5.34 3.54
N ASN A 13 13.47 -4.90 4.04
CA ASN A 13 12.65 -5.68 4.96
C ASN A 13 12.09 -6.92 4.28
N PHE A 14 11.61 -6.83 3.03
CA PHE A 14 11.15 -7.99 2.27
C PHE A 14 12.27 -9.01 2.06
N LEU A 15 13.44 -8.57 1.59
CA LEU A 15 14.60 -9.46 1.42
C LEU A 15 15.01 -10.11 2.76
N ASN A 16 15.00 -9.35 3.85
CA ASN A 16 15.32 -9.88 5.19
C ASN A 16 14.31 -10.94 5.68
N ASN A 17 13.06 -10.86 5.21
CA ASN A 17 12.02 -11.85 5.50
C ASN A 17 12.00 -13.03 4.52
N GLY A 18 12.99 -13.12 3.62
CA GLY A 18 13.15 -14.25 2.70
C GLY A 18 12.25 -14.18 1.47
N TYR A 19 11.75 -13.00 1.12
CA TYR A 19 11.09 -12.78 -0.17
C TYR A 19 12.14 -12.74 -1.28
N GLU A 20 11.81 -13.33 -2.41
CA GLU A 20 12.66 -13.30 -3.59
C GLU A 20 12.67 -11.89 -4.20
N LEU A 21 13.81 -11.48 -4.72
CA LEU A 21 13.96 -10.16 -5.34
C LEU A 21 12.93 -9.96 -6.47
N GLU A 22 12.71 -10.99 -7.27
CA GLU A 22 11.80 -10.96 -8.42
C GLU A 22 10.36 -10.60 -8.02
N ASP A 23 9.88 -11.15 -6.90
CA ASP A 23 8.55 -10.82 -6.36
C ASP A 23 8.47 -9.34 -5.95
N ILE A 24 9.53 -8.81 -5.34
CA ILE A 24 9.61 -7.41 -4.92
C ILE A 24 9.61 -6.47 -6.12
N LEU A 25 10.32 -6.81 -7.20
CA LEU A 25 10.42 -5.99 -8.41
C LEU A 25 9.11 -6.02 -9.23
N ASN A 26 8.41 -7.16 -9.24
CA ASN A 26 7.16 -7.33 -10.00
C ASN A 26 5.95 -6.68 -9.30
N GLU A 27 5.90 -6.71 -7.97
CA GLU A 27 4.78 -6.17 -7.20
C GLU A 27 5.02 -4.74 -6.69
N GLY A 28 6.28 -4.29 -6.69
CA GLY A 28 6.70 -3.00 -6.13
C GLY A 28 6.26 -1.80 -6.96
N GLN A 29 5.57 -0.85 -6.33
CA GLN A 29 5.39 0.50 -6.87
C GLN A 29 6.49 1.41 -6.32
N PHE A 30 7.46 1.75 -7.17
CA PHE A 30 8.55 2.66 -6.85
C PHE A 30 8.18 4.07 -7.34
N GLY A 31 8.00 5.00 -6.41
CA GLY A 31 7.66 6.40 -6.70
C GLY A 31 8.86 7.33 -6.65
N THR A 32 9.89 7.00 -5.88
CA THR A 32 11.10 7.82 -5.75
C THR A 32 12.29 7.34 -6.57
N PHE A 33 12.24 6.10 -7.05
CA PHE A 33 13.15 5.57 -8.05
C PHE A 33 12.47 5.50 -9.42
N GLU A 34 13.24 5.73 -10.49
CA GLU A 34 12.73 5.66 -11.86
C GLU A 34 12.32 4.24 -12.26
N SER A 35 12.88 3.23 -11.60
CA SER A 35 12.52 1.83 -11.77
C SER A 35 12.94 0.98 -10.56
N ALA A 36 12.48 -0.27 -10.54
CA ALA A 36 12.86 -1.23 -9.52
C ALA A 36 14.37 -1.54 -9.56
N GLU A 37 14.94 -1.62 -10.76
CA GLU A 37 16.38 -1.81 -11.01
C GLU A 37 17.20 -0.63 -10.50
N ALA A 38 16.70 0.60 -10.67
CA ALA A 38 17.34 1.80 -10.14
C ALA A 38 17.41 1.78 -8.60
N CYS A 39 16.38 1.25 -7.94
CA CYS A 39 16.38 1.03 -6.50
C CYS A 39 17.44 0.00 -6.09
N ILE A 40 17.50 -1.16 -6.75
CA ILE A 40 18.51 -2.20 -6.42
C ILE A 40 19.93 -1.70 -6.66
N LYS A 41 20.16 -1.02 -7.78
CA LYS A 41 21.44 -0.38 -8.07
C LYS A 41 21.84 0.59 -6.96
N TYR A 42 20.91 1.45 -6.53
CA TYR A 42 21.14 2.35 -5.42
C TYR A 42 21.49 1.60 -4.13
N LEU A 43 20.77 0.52 -3.80
CA LEU A 43 21.05 -0.27 -2.60
C LEU A 43 22.44 -0.93 -2.63
N VAL A 44 22.92 -1.34 -3.81
CA VAL A 44 24.27 -1.90 -3.97
C VAL A 44 25.34 -0.81 -3.93
N ASP A 45 25.13 0.29 -4.65
CA ASP A 45 26.07 1.42 -4.71
C ASP A 45 26.23 2.06 -3.32
N GLU A 46 25.16 2.13 -2.53
CA GLU A 46 25.18 2.57 -1.14
C GLU A 46 25.64 1.47 -0.16
N GLY A 47 25.91 0.26 -0.63
CA GLY A 47 26.43 -0.84 0.20
C GLY A 47 25.44 -1.41 1.21
N TYR A 48 24.14 -1.28 0.96
CA TYR A 48 23.09 -2.02 1.68
C TYR A 48 23.04 -3.47 1.23
N LEU A 49 23.21 -3.73 -0.06
CA LEU A 49 23.26 -5.07 -0.63
C LEU A 49 24.67 -5.40 -1.13
N LYS A 50 25.07 -6.67 -1.05
CA LYS A 50 26.27 -7.21 -1.69
C LYS A 50 25.87 -8.37 -2.60
N GLY A 51 26.51 -8.47 -3.77
CA GLY A 51 26.21 -9.50 -4.75
C GLY A 51 26.53 -9.01 -6.15
N ASP A 52 26.56 -9.93 -7.11
CA ASP A 52 26.76 -9.57 -8.51
C ASP A 52 25.40 -9.18 -9.09
N VAL A 53 25.22 -7.89 -9.33
CA VAL A 53 24.05 -7.33 -10.03
C VAL A 53 24.24 -7.63 -11.51
N GLY A 54 24.26 -8.91 -11.88
CA GLY A 54 24.57 -9.35 -13.23
C GLY A 54 23.63 -8.68 -14.22
N GLU A 55 24.13 -7.68 -14.97
CA GLU A 55 23.39 -6.82 -15.91
C GLU A 55 21.88 -6.74 -15.63
N ILE A 56 21.50 -6.29 -14.43
CA ILE A 56 20.11 -5.94 -14.16
C ILE A 56 19.82 -4.69 -14.99
N GLY A 57 19.24 -4.90 -16.16
CA GLY A 57 18.97 -3.87 -17.15
C GLY A 57 20.16 -3.62 -18.08
N GLY A 58 20.25 -4.39 -19.16
CA GLY A 58 20.93 -3.95 -20.38
C GLY A 58 20.20 -2.73 -20.98
N SER A 59 20.39 -1.55 -20.38
CA SER A 59 20.38 -0.29 -21.10
C SER A 59 21.77 0.32 -20.93
N ASP A 60 22.63 -0.12 -21.83
CA ASP A 60 23.92 0.47 -22.10
C ASP A 60 23.66 1.92 -22.55
N VAL A 61 23.53 2.86 -21.60
CA VAL A 61 23.68 4.28 -21.88
C VAL A 61 25.18 4.54 -22.03
N THR A 62 25.76 3.95 -23.05
CA THR A 62 26.97 4.43 -23.68
C THR A 62 26.55 4.99 -25.03
N GLY A 63 26.87 6.26 -25.27
CA GLY A 63 26.54 6.93 -26.53
C GLY A 63 27.04 6.12 -27.72
N GLY A 64 26.12 5.44 -28.40
CA GLY A 64 26.34 4.70 -29.63
C GLY A 64 25.69 5.43 -30.78
N GLU A 65 26.46 5.75 -31.80
CA GLU A 65 25.97 6.26 -33.08
C GLU A 65 24.87 5.33 -33.63
N ALA A 66 23.80 5.90 -34.18
CA ALA A 66 22.72 5.14 -34.79
C ALA A 66 23.27 4.13 -35.81
N LEU A 67 22.84 2.87 -35.71
CA LEU A 67 23.32 1.79 -36.59
C LEU A 67 23.03 2.17 -38.06
N THR A 68 24.00 1.96 -38.96
CA THR A 68 23.77 2.19 -40.39
C THR A 68 23.28 0.93 -41.13
N PRO A 69 22.62 1.06 -42.30
CA PRO A 69 22.24 -0.08 -43.12
C PRO A 69 23.41 -1.01 -43.49
N GLU A 70 24.61 -0.47 -43.68
CA GLU A 70 25.79 -1.27 -44.00
C GLU A 70 26.22 -2.17 -42.83
N GLU A 71 26.09 -1.69 -41.59
CA GLU A 71 26.46 -2.41 -40.38
C GLU A 71 25.48 -3.55 -40.11
N ILE A 72 24.17 -3.27 -40.21
CA ILE A 72 23.12 -4.29 -40.07
C ILE A 72 23.26 -5.37 -41.15
N SER A 73 23.54 -4.99 -42.39
CA SER A 73 23.72 -5.93 -43.50
C SER A 73 24.93 -6.87 -43.29
N LYS A 74 25.98 -6.40 -42.63
CA LYS A 74 27.16 -7.20 -42.28
C LYS A 74 26.93 -8.07 -41.03
N LYS A 75 26.24 -7.54 -40.03
CA LYS A 75 26.04 -8.18 -38.72
C LYS A 75 24.98 -9.30 -38.77
N TYR A 76 23.93 -9.14 -39.59
CA TYR A 76 22.80 -10.06 -39.61
C TYR A 76 22.65 -10.82 -40.93
N THR A 77 22.26 -12.08 -40.81
CA THR A 77 21.85 -12.93 -41.93
C THR A 77 20.41 -12.65 -42.34
N VAL A 78 20.00 -13.08 -43.54
CA VAL A 78 18.61 -12.94 -44.02
C VAL A 78 17.61 -13.63 -43.09
N SER A 79 18.00 -14.74 -42.45
CA SER A 79 17.12 -15.42 -41.48
C SER A 79 16.90 -14.55 -40.25
N GLN A 80 17.98 -14.10 -39.61
CA GLN A 80 17.91 -13.25 -38.42
C GLN A 80 17.15 -11.94 -38.65
N LEU A 81 17.33 -11.31 -39.82
CA LEU A 81 16.56 -10.13 -40.20
C LEU A 81 15.06 -10.42 -40.33
N LYS A 82 14.68 -11.60 -40.83
CA LYS A 82 13.27 -12.01 -40.91
C LYS A 82 12.71 -12.36 -39.54
N ASP A 83 13.53 -12.88 -38.65
CA ASP A 83 13.11 -13.24 -37.29
C ASP A 83 12.84 -11.96 -36.48
N ILE A 84 13.75 -10.97 -36.52
CA ILE A 84 13.53 -9.64 -35.92
C ILE A 84 12.26 -8.98 -36.47
N LEU A 85 12.05 -9.00 -37.80
CA LEU A 85 10.84 -8.45 -38.40
C LEU A 85 9.58 -9.20 -37.97
N ARG A 86 9.64 -10.53 -37.81
CA ARG A 86 8.49 -11.34 -37.40
C ARG A 86 8.10 -11.06 -35.96
N GLU A 87 9.09 -10.95 -35.07
CA GLU A 87 8.90 -10.61 -33.65
C GLU A 87 8.28 -9.23 -33.47
N ASN A 88 8.56 -8.30 -34.39
CA ASN A 88 7.99 -6.95 -34.38
C ASN A 88 6.74 -6.80 -35.27
N GLY A 89 6.13 -7.91 -35.72
CA GLY A 89 4.90 -7.89 -36.52
C GLY A 89 5.05 -7.30 -37.94
N LEU A 90 6.28 -7.12 -38.42
CA LEU A 90 6.62 -6.51 -39.71
C LEU A 90 6.77 -7.53 -40.85
N LYS A 91 6.61 -7.04 -42.08
CA LYS A 91 6.63 -7.87 -43.29
C LYS A 91 8.01 -8.48 -43.56
N VAL A 92 8.07 -9.81 -43.61
CA VAL A 92 9.30 -10.63 -43.77
C VAL A 92 9.67 -11.00 -45.23
N SER A 93 8.94 -10.49 -46.22
CA SER A 93 9.21 -10.74 -47.64
C SER A 93 10.05 -9.62 -48.25
N GLY A 94 11.03 -9.95 -49.08
CA GLY A 94 11.83 -8.95 -49.81
C GLY A 94 13.27 -9.40 -50.03
N LYS A 95 14.04 -8.57 -50.73
CA LYS A 95 15.50 -8.73 -50.84
C LYS A 95 16.19 -8.32 -49.54
N LYS A 96 17.43 -8.78 -49.30
CA LYS A 96 18.16 -8.51 -48.04
C LYS A 96 18.21 -7.02 -47.68
N GLN A 97 18.46 -6.14 -48.64
CA GLN A 97 18.49 -4.69 -48.41
C GLN A 97 17.13 -4.14 -47.93
N GLU A 98 16.02 -4.60 -48.51
CA GLU A 98 14.67 -4.20 -48.11
C GLU A 98 14.29 -4.72 -46.71
N LEU A 99 14.93 -5.80 -46.24
CA LEU A 99 14.77 -6.30 -44.86
C LEU A 99 15.61 -5.46 -43.90
N VAL A 100 16.84 -5.10 -44.27
CA VAL A 100 17.73 -4.24 -43.49
C VAL A 100 17.09 -2.87 -43.24
N GLU A 101 16.57 -2.22 -44.28
CA GLU A 101 15.90 -0.91 -44.14
C GLU A 101 14.69 -0.96 -43.21
N ARG A 102 13.99 -2.09 -43.16
CA ARG A 102 12.80 -2.28 -42.32
C ARG A 102 13.16 -2.61 -40.87
N VAL A 103 14.31 -3.24 -40.65
CA VAL A 103 14.85 -3.58 -39.32
C VAL A 103 15.55 -2.38 -38.68
N LEU A 104 16.09 -1.46 -39.48
CA LEU A 104 16.82 -0.28 -39.02
C LEU A 104 16.09 0.53 -37.93
N PRO A 105 14.84 0.98 -38.11
CA PRO A 105 14.13 1.71 -37.05
C PRO A 105 13.81 0.83 -35.83
N VAL A 106 13.60 -0.48 -36.01
CA VAL A 106 13.37 -1.42 -34.90
C VAL A 106 14.62 -1.53 -34.01
N LEU A 107 15.80 -1.68 -34.63
CA LEU A 107 17.06 -1.82 -33.89
C LEU A 107 17.58 -0.51 -33.32
N ASN A 108 17.17 0.63 -33.88
CA ASN A 108 17.46 1.97 -33.34
C ASN A 108 16.39 2.45 -32.34
N GLY A 109 15.38 1.63 -32.01
CA GLY A 109 14.39 1.94 -30.98
C GLY A 109 13.31 2.94 -31.38
N GLU A 110 13.08 3.14 -32.68
CA GLU A 110 12.15 4.15 -33.23
C GLU A 110 10.72 3.63 -33.45
N VAL A 111 10.39 2.42 -32.99
CA VAL A 111 9.04 1.85 -33.13
C VAL A 111 8.36 1.85 -31.76
N GLU A 112 7.40 2.76 -31.57
CA GLU A 112 6.44 2.73 -30.45
C GLU A 112 5.45 1.58 -30.70
N SER A 113 5.65 0.45 -30.01
CA SER A 113 4.63 -0.59 -29.87
C SER A 113 4.10 -0.62 -28.45
N GLU A 114 2.82 -0.29 -28.30
CA GLU A 114 2.01 -0.49 -27.10
C GLU A 114 1.84 -2.00 -26.83
N GLU A 115 2.78 -2.62 -26.13
CA GLU A 115 2.56 -3.86 -25.40
C GLU A 115 3.65 -4.02 -24.35
N THR A 116 3.24 -4.01 -23.08
CA THR A 116 4.10 -4.15 -21.91
C THR A 116 4.90 -5.45 -22.00
N THR A 117 6.18 -5.35 -22.37
CA THR A 117 7.09 -6.48 -22.38
C THR A 117 7.35 -6.91 -20.93
N LEU A 118 6.84 -8.09 -20.58
CA LEU A 118 7.31 -8.88 -19.45
C LEU A 118 8.82 -9.04 -19.58
N VAL A 119 9.57 -8.46 -18.63
CA VAL A 119 11.02 -8.63 -18.57
C VAL A 119 11.27 -10.00 -17.95
N ASP A 120 11.85 -10.93 -18.71
CA ASP A 120 12.33 -12.21 -18.21
C ASP A 120 13.47 -11.95 -17.21
N PHE A 121 13.16 -11.96 -15.92
CA PHE A 121 14.12 -11.93 -14.81
C PHE A 121 14.69 -13.34 -14.53
N ASP A 122 15.16 -14.05 -15.56
CA ASP A 122 15.70 -15.43 -15.44
C ASP A 122 17.13 -15.48 -14.85
N LYS A 123 17.45 -14.61 -13.88
CA LYS A 123 18.67 -14.72 -13.07
C LYS A 123 18.36 -14.25 -11.65
N SER A 124 18.28 -15.19 -10.73
CA SER A 124 18.37 -14.90 -9.30
C SER A 124 19.66 -14.12 -9.04
N ALA A 125 19.57 -12.82 -8.87
CA ALA A 125 20.68 -12.05 -8.36
C ALA A 125 20.90 -12.53 -6.92
N ASP A 126 22.02 -13.21 -6.67
CA ASP A 126 22.45 -13.62 -5.32
C ASP A 126 22.81 -12.35 -4.53
N LEU A 127 21.80 -11.57 -4.14
CA LEU A 127 21.92 -10.37 -3.33
C LEU A 127 21.73 -10.76 -1.87
N GLU A 128 22.75 -10.46 -1.08
CA GLU A 128 22.72 -10.65 0.37
C GLU A 128 22.66 -9.28 1.07
N LEU A 129 21.91 -9.20 2.17
CA LEU A 129 21.95 -8.04 3.04
C LEU A 129 23.34 -7.91 3.67
N THR A 130 23.82 -6.67 3.74
CA THR A 130 25.04 -6.32 4.48
C THR A 130 24.74 -5.99 5.94
N GLU A 131 25.79 -5.86 6.76
CA GLU A 131 25.67 -5.33 8.13
C GLU A 131 25.03 -3.94 8.15
N LYS A 132 25.38 -3.07 7.19
CA LYS A 132 24.78 -1.73 7.03
C LYS A 132 23.26 -1.80 6.81
N ALA A 133 22.77 -2.77 6.02
CA ALA A 133 21.34 -2.95 5.83
C ALA A 133 20.63 -3.45 7.08
N LEU A 134 21.25 -4.37 7.82
CA LEU A 134 20.68 -4.87 9.08
C LEU A 134 20.64 -3.76 10.15
N GLU A 135 21.69 -2.96 10.27
CA GLU A 135 21.72 -1.78 11.15
C GLU A 135 20.63 -0.76 10.75
N PHE A 136 20.50 -0.48 9.46
CA PHE A 136 19.45 0.42 8.97
C PHE A 136 18.03 -0.10 9.27
N LEU A 137 17.79 -1.41 9.12
CA LEU A 137 16.50 -2.01 9.47
C LEU A 137 16.21 -1.89 10.97
N ASP A 138 17.21 -2.13 11.83
CA ASP A 138 17.07 -2.03 13.29
C ASP A 138 16.80 -0.58 13.73
N GLU A 139 17.56 0.39 13.23
CA GLU A 139 17.38 1.81 13.53
C GLU A 139 16.03 2.37 13.03
N ASN A 140 15.40 1.69 12.07
CA ASN A 140 14.18 2.13 11.42
C ASN A 140 13.02 1.14 11.57
N ASP A 141 13.07 0.27 12.57
CA ASP A 141 12.05 -0.75 12.85
C ASP A 141 10.63 -0.17 13.15
N TRP A 142 10.54 1.14 13.37
CA TRP A 142 9.29 1.89 13.48
C TRP A 142 8.58 2.07 12.14
N ILE A 143 9.29 1.95 11.01
CA ILE A 143 8.71 2.01 9.65
C ILE A 143 7.79 0.81 9.42
N ASP A 144 8.19 -0.37 9.90
CA ASP A 144 7.34 -1.58 9.83
C ASP A 144 6.00 -1.37 10.55
N LEU A 145 6.02 -0.76 11.74
CA LEU A 145 4.81 -0.36 12.45
C LEU A 145 4.00 0.69 11.68
N TYR A 146 4.67 1.67 11.05
CA TYR A 146 3.99 2.67 10.22
C TYR A 146 3.25 2.00 9.07
N MET A 147 3.90 1.09 8.35
CA MET A 147 3.30 0.35 7.23
C MET A 147 2.12 -0.50 7.69
N PHE A 148 2.20 -1.09 8.88
CA PHE A 148 1.15 -1.93 9.42
C PHE A 148 -0.08 -1.13 9.87
N ALA A 149 0.11 0.02 10.53
CA ALA A 149 -0.97 0.70 11.26
C ALA A 149 -1.26 2.14 10.82
N LEU A 150 -0.30 2.85 10.22
CA LEU A 150 -0.33 4.31 10.10
C LEU A 150 -0.31 4.83 8.65
N VAL A 151 -0.39 3.94 7.65
CA VAL A 151 -0.37 4.29 6.21
C VAL A 151 -1.48 5.24 5.74
N ALA A 152 -2.53 5.42 6.55
CA ALA A 152 -3.56 6.43 6.30
C ALA A 152 -3.05 7.88 6.52
N PHE A 153 -1.87 8.03 7.14
CA PHE A 153 -1.24 9.32 7.41
C PHE A 153 0.02 9.48 6.57
N ARG A 154 0.48 10.74 6.45
CA ARG A 154 1.70 11.03 5.71
C ARG A 154 2.91 10.48 6.46
N PHE A 155 3.80 9.80 5.73
CA PHE A 155 5.02 9.25 6.29
C PHE A 155 5.90 10.33 6.93
N GLU A 156 6.03 11.51 6.29
CA GLU A 156 6.81 12.63 6.82
C GLU A 156 6.32 13.10 8.19
N ASP A 157 5.00 13.17 8.37
CA ASP A 157 4.39 13.67 9.60
C ASP A 157 4.72 12.72 10.76
N TYR A 158 4.64 11.41 10.51
CA TYR A 158 4.99 10.40 11.51
C TYR A 158 6.50 10.33 11.75
N GLN A 159 7.33 10.40 10.70
CA GLN A 159 8.80 10.45 10.84
C GLN A 159 9.23 11.63 11.73
N THR A 160 8.68 12.82 11.47
CA THR A 160 8.93 14.02 12.29
C THR A 160 8.54 13.78 13.75
N TYR A 161 7.44 13.05 13.97
CA TYR A 161 6.98 12.70 15.30
C TYR A 161 7.97 11.77 16.02
N VAL A 162 8.44 10.71 15.34
CA VAL A 162 9.44 9.76 15.84
C VAL A 162 10.74 10.48 16.20
N GLU A 163 11.25 11.35 15.33
CA GLU A 163 12.49 12.12 15.56
C GLU A 163 12.39 13.06 16.77
N SER A 164 11.17 13.48 17.13
CA SER A 164 10.92 14.34 18.30
C SER A 164 10.61 13.57 19.59
N SER A 165 10.36 12.26 19.49
CA SER A 165 9.95 11.43 20.62
C SER A 165 11.15 10.87 21.39
N THR A 166 10.98 10.71 22.70
CA THR A 166 11.91 9.98 23.56
C THR A 166 11.34 8.64 24.04
N GLU A 167 10.14 8.28 23.59
CA GLU A 167 9.43 7.07 23.97
C GLU A 167 9.75 5.90 23.01
N GLY A 168 9.29 4.70 23.35
CA GLY A 168 9.36 3.55 22.45
C GLY A 168 8.47 3.75 21.21
N LYS A 169 8.68 2.95 20.17
CA LYS A 169 7.94 3.05 18.90
C LYS A 169 6.42 2.88 19.07
N ILE A 170 5.99 2.04 20.02
CA ILE A 170 4.58 1.78 20.31
C ILE A 170 3.93 3.00 20.97
N GLU A 171 4.53 3.51 22.04
CA GLU A 171 4.04 4.68 22.76
C GLU A 171 4.03 5.93 21.87
N THR A 172 5.08 6.10 21.07
CA THR A 172 5.18 7.16 20.05
C THR A 172 4.03 7.10 19.05
N ALA A 173 3.71 5.92 18.51
CA ALA A 173 2.59 5.73 17.59
C ALA A 173 1.22 6.00 18.22
N LEU A 174 1.02 5.56 19.47
CA LEU A 174 -0.22 5.81 20.21
C LEU A 174 -0.41 7.30 20.48
N SER A 175 0.66 7.99 20.88
CA SER A 175 0.69 9.44 21.10
C SER A 175 0.41 10.23 19.82
N PHE A 176 1.00 9.80 18.69
CA PHE A 176 0.70 10.35 17.36
C PHE A 176 -0.79 10.24 17.02
N CYS A 177 -1.38 9.06 17.18
CA CYS A 177 -2.81 8.84 16.97
C CYS A 177 -3.68 9.71 17.89
N ASP A 178 -3.32 9.85 19.17
CA ASP A 178 -4.07 10.67 20.14
C ASP A 178 -4.04 12.16 19.80
N GLU A 179 -2.92 12.64 19.29
CA GLU A 179 -2.79 14.01 18.80
C GLU A 179 -3.67 14.25 17.57
N ILE A 180 -3.67 13.33 16.60
CA ILE A 180 -4.52 13.41 15.41
C ILE A 180 -6.00 13.37 15.81
N LEU A 181 -6.41 12.44 16.68
CA LEU A 181 -7.79 12.36 17.19
C LEU A 181 -8.24 13.68 17.80
N SER A 182 -7.38 14.29 18.62
CA SER A 182 -7.66 15.57 19.27
C SER A 182 -7.79 16.72 18.26
N ARG A 183 -6.84 16.83 17.32
CA ARG A 183 -6.83 17.86 16.26
C ARG A 183 -8.04 17.71 15.34
N ALA A 184 -8.33 16.49 14.87
CA ALA A 184 -9.44 16.18 13.98
C ALA A 184 -10.80 16.51 14.63
N LEU A 185 -10.95 16.24 15.92
CA LEU A 185 -12.17 16.59 16.67
C LEU A 185 -12.35 18.12 16.75
N VAL A 186 -11.29 18.87 17.03
CA VAL A 186 -11.32 20.34 17.10
C VAL A 186 -11.57 20.96 15.72
N ALA A 187 -10.95 20.42 14.69
CA ALA A 187 -11.04 20.89 13.30
C ALA A 187 -12.29 20.39 12.57
N ASN A 188 -13.11 19.55 13.21
CA ASN A 188 -14.28 18.93 12.59
C ASN A 188 -13.94 18.12 11.31
N GLN A 189 -12.92 17.28 11.40
CA GLN A 189 -12.45 16.42 10.31
C GLN A 189 -12.82 14.97 10.60
N PHE A 190 -14.07 14.59 10.31
CA PHE A 190 -14.61 13.28 10.70
C PHE A 190 -13.85 12.08 10.13
N LEU A 191 -13.49 12.14 8.84
CA LEU A 191 -12.81 11.03 8.18
C LEU A 191 -11.44 10.79 8.82
N VAL A 192 -10.66 11.86 9.00
CA VAL A 192 -9.37 11.82 9.72
C VAL A 192 -9.54 11.27 11.13
N PHE A 193 -10.61 11.64 11.83
CA PHE A 193 -10.89 11.11 13.18
C PHE A 193 -11.17 9.60 13.17
N ILE A 194 -11.96 9.11 12.22
CA ILE A 194 -12.25 7.67 12.08
C ILE A 194 -10.99 6.89 11.68
N ASP A 195 -10.20 7.43 10.74
CA ASP A 195 -8.95 6.80 10.30
C ASP A 195 -7.95 6.71 11.45
N ALA A 196 -7.87 7.73 12.30
CA ALA A 196 -7.04 7.70 13.50
C ALA A 196 -7.51 6.69 14.55
N LEU A 197 -8.82 6.46 14.69
CA LEU A 197 -9.32 5.38 15.55
C LEU A 197 -8.92 4.00 15.01
N SER A 198 -9.05 3.78 13.70
CA SER A 198 -8.63 2.54 13.05
C SER A 198 -7.13 2.33 13.16
N ALA A 199 -6.32 3.34 12.86
CA ALA A 199 -4.87 3.29 13.00
C ALA A 199 -4.46 2.98 14.44
N LYS A 200 -5.06 3.64 15.43
CA LYS A 200 -4.80 3.36 16.84
C LYS A 200 -5.14 1.93 17.22
N ALA A 201 -6.26 1.39 16.72
CA ALA A 201 -6.58 -0.02 16.92
C ALA A 201 -5.46 -0.91 16.34
N HIS A 202 -5.04 -0.67 15.11
CA HIS A 202 -3.97 -1.44 14.47
C HIS A 202 -2.62 -1.35 15.20
N VAL A 203 -2.27 -0.20 15.80
CA VAL A 203 -1.09 -0.12 16.69
C VAL A 203 -1.20 -1.14 17.83
N TYR A 204 -2.36 -1.28 18.47
CA TYR A 204 -2.58 -2.31 19.50
C TYR A 204 -2.46 -3.74 18.97
N ALA A 205 -2.96 -4.01 17.76
CA ALA A 205 -2.82 -5.32 17.14
C ALA A 205 -1.36 -5.67 16.81
N TYR A 206 -0.55 -4.68 16.42
CA TYR A 206 0.85 -4.88 16.07
C TYR A 206 1.66 -5.53 17.19
N TYR A 207 1.36 -5.20 18.45
CA TYR A 207 2.01 -5.80 19.63
C TYR A 207 1.11 -6.78 20.39
N GLU A 208 0.11 -7.34 19.72
CA GLU A 208 -0.78 -8.41 20.21
C GLU A 208 -1.72 -8.03 21.37
N ASP A 209 -1.96 -6.74 21.62
CA ASP A 209 -3.02 -6.28 22.54
C ASP A 209 -4.39 -6.27 21.84
N TYR A 210 -4.92 -7.47 21.60
CA TYR A 210 -6.21 -7.65 20.94
C TYR A 210 -7.40 -7.14 21.77
N ASP A 211 -7.23 -6.97 23.08
CA ASP A 211 -8.26 -6.39 23.95
C ASP A 211 -8.43 -4.90 23.68
N SER A 212 -7.32 -4.15 23.60
CA SER A 212 -7.35 -2.73 23.25
C SER A 212 -7.71 -2.52 21.79
N PHE A 213 -7.19 -3.35 20.88
CA PHE A 213 -7.62 -3.37 19.47
C PHE A 213 -9.15 -3.44 19.36
N LEU A 214 -9.78 -4.42 20.03
CA LEU A 214 -11.22 -4.62 19.96
C LEU A 214 -11.99 -3.42 20.55
N ASP A 215 -11.48 -2.79 21.61
CA ASP A 215 -12.10 -1.60 22.21
C ASP A 215 -12.12 -0.43 21.21
N TYR A 216 -11.02 -0.14 20.52
CA TYR A 216 -10.93 0.97 19.54
C TYR A 216 -11.61 0.65 18.20
N ASP A 217 -11.53 -0.59 17.72
CA ASP A 217 -12.18 -1.00 16.47
C ASP A 217 -13.71 -1.04 16.62
N LEU A 218 -14.22 -1.38 17.81
CA LEU A 218 -15.64 -1.18 18.18
C LEU A 218 -16.01 0.30 18.31
N GLN A 219 -15.10 1.13 18.84
CA GLN A 219 -15.34 2.57 18.94
C GLN A 219 -15.50 3.17 17.54
N ARG A 220 -14.61 2.81 16.60
CA ARG A 220 -14.68 3.19 15.19
C ARG A 220 -16.02 2.79 14.57
N TYR A 221 -16.46 1.54 14.77
CA TYR A 221 -17.78 1.08 14.32
C TYR A 221 -18.93 1.93 14.86
N ILE A 222 -18.94 2.19 16.18
CA ILE A 222 -20.00 2.94 16.85
C ILE A 222 -20.07 4.38 16.35
N ILE A 223 -18.91 5.04 16.22
CA ILE A 223 -18.81 6.43 15.76
C ILE A 223 -19.15 6.53 14.27
N GLY A 224 -18.81 5.55 13.43
CA GLY A 224 -19.23 5.53 12.02
C GLY A 224 -20.75 5.62 11.85
N LEU A 225 -21.50 4.92 12.69
CA LEU A 225 -22.98 4.98 12.73
C LEU A 225 -23.55 6.21 13.46
N ASN A 226 -22.74 6.86 14.30
CA ASN A 226 -23.14 8.02 15.10
C ASN A 226 -22.08 9.11 15.02
N PRO A 227 -21.88 9.68 13.83
CA PRO A 227 -20.85 10.68 13.60
C PRO A 227 -21.04 11.88 14.51
N ILE A 228 -19.94 12.30 15.15
CA ILE A 228 -19.96 13.38 16.14
C ILE A 228 -20.18 14.72 15.42
N VAL A 229 -19.49 14.90 14.29
CA VAL A 229 -19.64 16.05 13.40
C VAL A 229 -19.26 15.57 11.99
N MET A 230 -20.04 15.92 10.96
CA MET A 230 -19.78 15.57 9.55
C MET A 230 -20.63 16.49 8.66
N ASP A 231 -20.12 16.92 7.50
CA ASP A 231 -20.86 17.72 6.53
C ASP A 231 -21.71 16.87 5.57
N SER A 232 -22.67 17.49 4.88
CA SER A 232 -23.62 16.82 3.98
C SER A 232 -22.97 16.14 2.78
N GLN A 233 -21.85 16.66 2.27
CA GLN A 233 -21.16 16.09 1.13
C GLN A 233 -20.47 14.79 1.55
N THR A 234 -19.77 14.83 2.69
CA THR A 234 -19.16 13.63 3.28
C THR A 234 -20.22 12.57 3.58
N TYR A 235 -21.40 12.95 4.08
CA TYR A 235 -22.50 12.00 4.32
C TYR A 235 -22.97 11.25 3.08
N ALA A 236 -22.99 11.89 1.91
CA ALA A 236 -23.53 11.30 0.69
C ALA A 236 -22.66 10.12 0.20
N THR A 237 -21.35 10.19 0.43
CA THR A 237 -20.38 9.21 -0.08
C THR A 237 -19.80 8.32 1.01
N TYR A 238 -20.00 8.63 2.29
CA TYR A 238 -19.43 7.87 3.40
C TYR A 238 -20.12 6.52 3.59
N ASP A 239 -19.34 5.44 3.64
CA ASP A 239 -19.82 4.12 4.02
C ASP A 239 -19.86 3.96 5.53
N VAL A 240 -21.09 4.02 6.04
CA VAL A 240 -21.42 4.03 7.47
C VAL A 240 -20.89 2.78 8.18
N ILE A 241 -20.99 1.64 7.52
CA ILE A 241 -20.45 0.35 7.94
C ILE A 241 -19.28 0.04 7.01
N ASN A 242 -18.06 -0.03 7.57
CA ASN A 242 -16.88 -0.36 6.81
C ASN A 242 -16.61 -1.86 6.89
N GLU A 243 -16.41 -2.48 5.73
CA GLU A 243 -16.27 -3.92 5.61
C GLU A 243 -15.00 -4.43 6.30
N ALA A 244 -13.85 -3.75 6.12
CA ALA A 244 -12.59 -4.13 6.77
C ALA A 244 -12.72 -4.13 8.30
N ASN A 245 -13.37 -3.12 8.87
CA ASN A 245 -13.69 -3.06 10.30
C ASN A 245 -14.59 -4.24 10.75
N ILE A 246 -15.58 -4.66 9.96
CA ILE A 246 -16.40 -5.83 10.31
C ILE A 246 -15.59 -7.13 10.23
N ILE A 247 -14.73 -7.29 9.21
CA ILE A 247 -13.85 -8.45 9.06
C ILE A 247 -12.89 -8.54 10.26
N ASN A 248 -12.26 -7.42 10.63
CA ASN A 248 -11.39 -7.28 11.79
C ASN A 248 -12.09 -7.71 13.09
N LEU A 249 -13.26 -7.14 13.36
CA LEU A 249 -14.08 -7.49 14.53
C LEU A 249 -14.47 -8.98 14.52
N ARG A 250 -14.85 -9.55 13.37
CA ARG A 250 -15.19 -10.97 13.24
C ARG A 250 -13.99 -11.85 13.58
N ASN A 251 -12.83 -11.59 12.97
CA ASN A 251 -11.61 -12.37 13.16
C ASN A 251 -11.14 -12.39 14.63
N VAL A 252 -11.27 -11.26 15.33
CA VAL A 252 -10.87 -11.15 16.74
C VAL A 252 -11.93 -11.74 17.68
N VAL A 253 -13.22 -11.54 17.40
CA VAL A 253 -14.32 -12.12 18.21
C VAL A 253 -14.42 -13.63 18.07
N GLU A 254 -14.06 -14.21 16.92
CA GLU A 254 -13.97 -15.67 16.77
C GLU A 254 -12.83 -16.25 17.62
N LYS A 255 -11.73 -15.50 17.78
CA LYS A 255 -10.61 -15.85 18.65
C LYS A 255 -10.86 -15.56 20.14
N LEU A 256 -11.81 -14.66 20.47
CA LEU A 256 -12.15 -14.22 21.83
C LEU A 256 -13.61 -14.58 22.19
N ASN A 257 -13.83 -15.54 23.10
CA ASN A 257 -15.15 -16.00 23.56
C ASN A 257 -16.30 -14.94 23.52
N MET A 258 -17.31 -15.17 22.65
CA MET A 258 -18.32 -14.19 22.22
C MET A 258 -19.24 -13.58 23.31
N GLY A 259 -19.39 -14.23 24.47
CA GLY A 259 -20.28 -13.76 25.56
C GLY A 259 -19.92 -12.36 26.10
N ASN A 260 -18.70 -11.89 25.82
CA ASN A 260 -18.20 -10.59 26.24
C ASN A 260 -18.58 -9.43 25.28
N LEU A 261 -19.04 -9.71 24.05
CA LEU A 261 -19.19 -8.67 23.02
C LEU A 261 -20.26 -7.64 23.35
N LYS A 262 -21.45 -8.04 23.83
CA LYS A 262 -22.51 -7.09 24.22
C LYS A 262 -22.06 -6.16 25.34
N LYS A 263 -21.44 -6.73 26.38
CA LYS A 263 -20.95 -5.99 27.55
C LYS A 263 -19.86 -5.01 27.15
N ARG A 264 -18.93 -5.44 26.29
CA ARG A 264 -17.90 -4.59 25.72
C ARG A 264 -18.49 -3.48 24.86
N PHE A 265 -19.41 -3.79 23.95
CA PHE A 265 -20.13 -2.80 23.16
C PHE A 265 -20.80 -1.73 24.03
N ASP A 266 -21.44 -2.12 25.13
CA ASP A 266 -22.06 -1.17 26.05
C ASP A 266 -21.04 -0.26 26.75
N LYS A 267 -19.91 -0.82 27.18
CA LYS A 267 -18.78 -0.09 27.77
C LYS A 267 -18.25 0.94 26.76
N ILE A 268 -18.00 0.55 25.51
CA ILE A 268 -17.44 1.43 24.48
C ILE A 268 -18.43 2.50 24.06
N TRP A 269 -19.70 2.16 23.87
CA TRP A 269 -20.75 3.14 23.58
C TRP A 269 -20.74 4.31 24.58
N ASN A 270 -20.56 4.01 25.87
CA ASN A 270 -20.55 5.04 26.90
C ASN A 270 -19.28 5.92 26.84
N LYS A 271 -18.13 5.36 26.41
CA LYS A 271 -16.88 6.10 26.18
C LYS A 271 -16.94 7.00 24.95
N CYS A 272 -17.77 6.68 23.97
CA CYS A 272 -17.91 7.47 22.74
C CYS A 272 -18.50 8.88 22.96
N HIS A 273 -19.07 9.18 24.13
CA HIS A 273 -19.67 10.48 24.46
C HIS A 273 -20.62 11.05 23.38
N ILE A 274 -21.39 10.16 22.72
CA ILE A 274 -22.31 10.53 21.63
C ILE A 274 -23.38 11.49 22.15
N LYS A 275 -23.32 12.75 21.71
CA LYS A 275 -24.30 13.78 22.06
C LYS A 275 -25.56 13.69 21.19
N ASN A 276 -25.38 13.43 19.90
CA ASN A 276 -26.45 13.37 18.90
C ASN A 276 -26.50 11.98 18.29
N THR A 277 -27.52 11.19 18.65
CA THR A 277 -27.69 9.84 18.10
C THR A 277 -28.29 9.91 16.69
N THR A 278 -27.63 9.28 15.72
CA THR A 278 -28.17 9.07 14.35
C THR A 278 -28.82 7.71 14.27
N VAL A 279 -28.08 6.66 14.63
CA VAL A 279 -28.59 5.29 14.69
C VAL A 279 -28.72 4.88 16.17
N PRO A 280 -29.92 4.53 16.66
CA PRO A 280 -30.11 4.18 18.07
C PRO A 280 -29.20 3.04 18.54
N LYS A 281 -28.69 3.11 19.77
CA LYS A 281 -27.77 2.12 20.38
C LYS A 281 -28.18 0.66 20.12
N LYS A 282 -29.45 0.33 20.38
CA LYS A 282 -30.00 -1.02 20.20
C LYS A 282 -29.99 -1.46 18.74
N VAL A 283 -30.17 -0.51 17.82
CA VAL A 283 -30.12 -0.77 16.38
C VAL A 283 -28.66 -0.97 15.93
N CYS A 284 -27.73 -0.12 16.37
CA CYS A 284 -26.29 -0.28 16.10
C CYS A 284 -25.83 -1.70 16.47
N TYR A 285 -26.13 -2.16 17.69
CA TYR A 285 -25.74 -3.50 18.11
C TYR A 285 -26.38 -4.60 17.25
N LYS A 286 -27.65 -4.45 16.84
CA LYS A 286 -28.29 -5.43 15.95
C LYS A 286 -27.64 -5.48 14.57
N ILE A 287 -27.25 -4.33 14.02
CA ILE A 287 -26.53 -4.25 12.75
C ILE A 287 -25.18 -4.95 12.89
N LEU A 288 -24.44 -4.69 13.97
CA LEU A 288 -23.17 -5.34 14.26
C LEU A 288 -23.29 -6.86 14.27
N GLN A 289 -24.31 -7.38 14.97
CA GLN A 289 -24.57 -8.82 15.02
C GLN A 289 -24.85 -9.41 13.63
N LYS A 290 -25.62 -8.72 12.79
CA LYS A 290 -25.89 -9.16 11.42
C LYS A 290 -24.61 -9.15 10.57
N ALA A 291 -23.84 -8.07 10.64
CA ALA A 291 -22.62 -7.87 9.87
C ALA A 291 -21.55 -8.92 10.25
N ILE A 292 -21.30 -9.13 11.55
CA ILE A 292 -20.40 -10.19 12.02
C ILE A 292 -20.94 -11.57 11.61
N GLY A 293 -22.25 -11.77 11.62
CA GLY A 293 -22.90 -13.01 11.16
C GLY A 293 -22.90 -13.25 9.65
N GLY A 294 -22.23 -12.41 8.84
CA GLY A 294 -22.05 -12.62 7.41
C GLY A 294 -23.10 -11.98 6.51
N ALA A 295 -23.92 -11.05 7.02
CA ALA A 295 -24.82 -10.27 6.18
C ALA A 295 -24.03 -9.39 5.19
N ASN A 296 -24.62 -9.13 4.01
CA ASN A 296 -24.02 -8.27 2.99
C ASN A 296 -23.88 -6.82 3.51
N ILE A 297 -22.66 -6.29 3.48
CA ILE A 297 -22.35 -4.97 4.05
C ILE A 297 -22.92 -3.83 3.20
N GLU A 298 -22.94 -3.96 1.87
CA GLU A 298 -23.53 -2.97 0.96
C GLU A 298 -25.04 -2.83 1.20
N GLU A 299 -25.76 -3.95 1.33
CA GLU A 299 -27.19 -3.97 1.64
C GLU A 299 -27.48 -3.34 3.01
N LEU A 300 -26.67 -3.67 4.03
CA LEU A 300 -26.79 -3.05 5.35
C LEU A 300 -26.52 -1.54 5.30
N ASN A 301 -25.53 -1.09 4.52
CA ASN A 301 -25.25 0.32 4.32
C ASN A 301 -26.42 1.04 3.65
N PHE A 302 -26.99 0.45 2.59
CA PHE A 302 -28.15 0.98 1.90
C PHE A 302 -29.34 1.18 2.86
N ASP A 303 -29.70 0.12 3.60
CA ASP A 303 -30.79 0.15 4.59
C ASP A 303 -30.59 1.21 5.68
N VAL A 304 -29.35 1.34 6.17
CA VAL A 304 -29.00 2.31 7.21
C VAL A 304 -29.05 3.74 6.68
N LYS A 305 -28.50 3.98 5.49
CA LYS A 305 -28.48 5.30 4.85
C LYS A 305 -29.90 5.79 4.59
N GLU A 306 -30.73 4.99 3.92
CA GLU A 306 -32.16 5.29 3.65
C GLU A 306 -32.92 5.67 4.94
N LYS A 307 -32.75 4.86 5.98
CA LYS A 307 -33.57 4.98 7.18
C LYS A 307 -33.14 6.09 8.14
N TYR A 308 -31.83 6.30 8.29
CA TYR A 308 -31.30 7.16 9.35
C TYR A 308 -30.52 8.37 8.86
N PHE A 309 -29.97 8.32 7.64
CA PHE A 309 -29.11 9.41 7.13
C PHE A 309 -29.88 10.30 6.16
N ASN A 310 -30.49 9.76 5.10
CA ASN A 310 -31.22 10.53 4.09
C ASN A 310 -32.28 11.44 4.73
N LYS A 311 -33.10 10.86 5.61
CA LYS A 311 -34.12 11.61 6.36
C LYS A 311 -33.55 12.69 7.29
N LYS A 312 -32.38 12.46 7.88
CA LYS A 312 -31.78 13.36 8.88
C LYS A 312 -30.98 14.49 8.24
N PHE A 313 -30.33 14.22 7.11
CA PHE A 313 -29.42 15.14 6.44
C PHE A 313 -29.97 15.72 5.13
N GLY A 314 -31.16 15.30 4.70
CA GLY A 314 -31.84 15.84 3.53
C GLY A 314 -31.17 15.46 2.20
N ILE A 315 -30.59 14.26 2.17
CA ILE A 315 -30.01 13.63 0.96
C ILE A 315 -31.09 12.81 0.28
#